data_AF-A0A947T6R8-F1
#
_entry.id   AF-A0A947T6R8-F1
#
_cell.length_a   1.000
_cell.length_b   1.000
_cell.length_c   1.000
_cell.angle_alpha   90.00
_cell.angle_beta   90.00
_cell.angle_gamma   90.00
#
_symmetry.space_group_name_H-M   'P 1'
#
loop_
_entity.id
_entity.type
_entity.pdbx_description
1 polymer ?
#
loop_
_entity_poly.entity_id
_entity_poly.type
_entity_poly.pdbx_seq_one_letter_code
_entity_poly.pdbx_strand_id
1 'polypeptide(L)'
;MSDSRSHFYSALTGGLVVAVVMAMLPATAATGDVAKMGQWNRAGTQTVFTAAAGTTLQVRNTRTTGIPLRLIGDASMPPMQVSSDVLVANLNADLLDGMGASAFAADGHPHAWADLTSGIPADLADGDDDTVYTDPEAVAAVLAADGTESGLDADLLDGHDTGYFAIDGHGHTVTDLSDVTLTSIGVGELLRWTGTAWVNATLSEAGIAAAIHN
;
A
#
# COMPACT_ATOMS: atom_id res chain seq x y z
N MET A 1 85.30 -67.57 65.58
CA MET A 1 84.51 -68.62 64.90
C MET A 1 83.29 -68.90 65.77
N SER A 2 82.04 -68.88 65.34
CA SER A 2 81.39 -68.92 64.02
C SER A 2 80.00 -68.26 64.20
N ASP A 3 79.60 -67.33 63.35
CA ASP A 3 78.80 -67.59 62.13
C ASP A 3 77.30 -67.58 62.49
N SER A 4 76.58 -66.46 62.36
CA SER A 4 76.07 -65.83 61.14
C SER A 4 75.00 -66.68 60.42
N ARG A 5 74.06 -65.96 59.79
CA ARG A 5 73.14 -66.37 58.72
C ARG A 5 71.73 -66.86 59.14
N SER A 6 70.80 -65.91 58.98
CA SER A 6 69.53 -66.08 58.26
C SER A 6 69.52 -67.29 57.32
N HIS A 7 68.40 -67.99 57.09
CA HIS A 7 67.84 -68.14 55.73
C HIS A 7 66.43 -68.82 55.70
N PHE A 8 65.43 -68.11 55.16
CA PHE A 8 64.48 -68.52 54.09
C PHE A 8 63.35 -69.57 54.33
N TYR A 9 62.10 -69.06 54.28
CA TYR A 9 60.82 -69.54 53.70
C TYR A 9 60.34 -71.02 53.80
N SER A 10 59.09 -71.24 54.27
CA SER A 10 58.01 -71.90 53.48
C SER A 10 56.65 -72.02 54.22
N ALA A 11 55.64 -71.38 53.64
CA ALA A 11 54.20 -71.69 53.51
C ALA A 11 53.40 -72.48 54.59
N LEU A 12 52.34 -71.84 55.12
CA LEU A 12 50.97 -72.37 55.07
C LEU A 12 49.94 -71.21 55.11
N THR A 13 49.39 -70.91 53.92
CA THR A 13 47.97 -70.57 53.62
C THR A 13 46.97 -70.98 54.72
N GLY A 14 45.94 -70.26 55.13
CA GLY A 14 45.11 -69.25 54.48
C GLY A 14 43.77 -69.23 55.26
N GLY A 15 43.04 -68.10 55.25
CA GLY A 15 41.70 -68.05 55.83
C GLY A 15 41.25 -66.70 56.37
N LEU A 16 41.31 -65.63 55.57
CA LEU A 16 40.49 -64.44 55.81
C LEU A 16 39.54 -64.28 54.62
N VAL A 17 38.28 -64.64 54.81
CA VAL A 17 37.20 -64.27 53.88
C VAL A 17 36.27 -63.34 54.64
N VAL A 18 36.58 -62.04 54.59
CA VAL A 18 35.58 -61.00 54.86
C VAL A 18 35.01 -60.62 53.50
N ALA A 19 33.78 -61.05 53.24
CA ALA A 19 33.03 -60.64 52.07
C ALA A 19 32.66 -59.16 52.22
N VAL A 20 33.33 -58.29 51.46
CA VAL A 20 32.82 -56.94 51.19
C VAL A 20 32.45 -56.89 49.72
N VAL A 21 31.16 -57.04 49.46
CA VAL A 21 30.55 -56.73 48.17
C VAL A 21 30.59 -55.21 48.00
N MET A 22 31.63 -54.70 47.36
CA MET A 22 31.64 -53.33 46.83
C MET A 22 30.94 -53.35 45.48
N ALA A 23 29.64 -53.05 45.48
CA ALA A 23 28.93 -52.69 44.25
C ALA A 23 29.62 -51.46 43.65
N MET A 24 30.29 -51.63 42.51
CA MET A 24 30.72 -50.50 41.69
C MET A 24 29.46 -49.82 41.14
N LEU A 25 28.94 -48.85 41.88
CA LEU A 25 28.12 -47.79 41.30
C LEU A 25 29.00 -47.00 40.33
N PRO A 26 28.49 -46.52 39.18
CA PRO A 26 29.30 -45.71 38.28
C PRO A 26 29.88 -44.54 39.09
N ALA A 27 31.20 -44.36 38.99
CA ALA A 27 31.86 -43.18 39.52
C ALA A 27 31.07 -41.97 39.04
N THR A 28 30.47 -41.27 40.00
CA THR A 28 29.73 -40.05 39.75
C THR A 28 30.66 -39.11 39.00
N ALA A 29 30.17 -38.58 37.87
CA ALA A 29 30.88 -37.60 37.06
C ALA A 29 31.60 -36.60 37.97
N ALA A 30 32.84 -36.25 37.63
CA ALA A 30 33.55 -35.14 38.27
C ALA A 30 32.62 -33.92 38.24
N THR A 31 31.94 -33.70 39.36
CA THR A 31 30.97 -32.63 39.48
C THR A 31 31.83 -31.40 39.69
N GLY A 32 31.79 -30.47 38.75
CA GLY A 32 32.56 -29.22 38.86
C GLY A 32 32.39 -28.62 40.25
N ASP A 33 33.46 -28.01 40.77
CA ASP A 33 33.45 -27.33 42.07
C ASP A 33 32.12 -26.60 42.31
N VAL A 34 31.54 -26.80 43.50
CA VAL A 34 30.31 -26.10 43.91
C VAL A 34 30.53 -24.59 43.74
N ALA A 35 29.52 -23.87 43.23
CA ALA A 35 29.56 -22.41 43.14
C ALA A 35 29.91 -21.79 44.50
N LYS A 36 31.09 -21.17 44.59
CA LYS A 36 31.65 -20.63 45.83
C LYS A 36 31.01 -19.28 46.13
N MET A 37 30.28 -19.19 47.23
CA MET A 37 29.67 -17.94 47.67
C MET A 37 30.74 -17.01 48.24
N GLY A 38 30.68 -15.73 47.89
CA GLY A 38 31.64 -14.71 48.36
C GLY A 38 33.02 -14.76 47.70
N GLN A 39 33.22 -15.62 46.69
CA GLN A 39 34.45 -15.69 45.89
C GLN A 39 34.16 -15.60 44.40
N TRP A 40 35.19 -15.31 43.61
CA TRP A 40 35.08 -15.31 42.15
C TRP A 40 35.03 -16.75 41.64
N ASN A 41 33.95 -17.09 40.97
CA ASN A 41 33.80 -18.37 40.28
C ASN A 41 34.27 -18.21 38.84
N ARG A 42 35.45 -18.74 38.51
CA ARG A 42 35.97 -18.80 37.12
C ARG A 42 35.79 -20.23 36.62
N ALA A 43 35.01 -20.42 35.55
CA ALA A 43 34.83 -21.70 34.89
C ALA A 43 35.38 -21.62 33.45
N GLY A 44 36.09 -22.66 33.00
CA GLY A 44 36.55 -22.78 31.61
C GLY A 44 35.50 -23.35 30.65
N THR A 45 34.33 -23.72 31.19
CA THR A 45 33.19 -24.31 30.49
C THR A 45 31.89 -23.70 31.01
N GLN A 46 30.77 -23.94 30.30
CA GLN A 46 29.47 -23.41 30.69
C GLN A 46 29.03 -23.91 32.08
N THR A 47 28.62 -22.99 32.94
CA THR A 47 27.94 -23.33 34.19
C THR A 47 26.44 -23.45 33.93
N VAL A 48 25.86 -24.61 34.23
CA VAL A 48 24.42 -24.87 34.04
C VAL A 48 23.76 -25.07 35.40
N PHE A 49 22.72 -24.31 35.69
CA PHE A 49 21.83 -24.53 36.82
C PHE A 49 20.58 -25.26 36.33
N THR A 50 20.12 -26.28 37.05
CA THR A 50 18.87 -27.00 36.77
C THR A 50 18.10 -27.20 38.07
N ALA A 51 16.77 -27.24 37.98
CA ALA A 51 15.88 -27.53 39.10
C ALA A 51 14.81 -28.53 38.67
N ALA A 52 14.47 -29.49 39.54
CA ALA A 52 13.40 -30.46 39.26
C ALA A 52 11.98 -29.83 39.34
N ALA A 53 11.85 -28.69 40.02
CA ALA A 53 10.65 -27.87 40.10
C ALA A 53 11.01 -26.43 40.53
N GLY A 54 10.15 -25.46 40.23
CA GLY A 54 10.31 -24.07 40.67
C GLY A 54 11.34 -23.27 39.86
N THR A 55 11.89 -22.21 40.46
CA THR A 55 12.83 -21.30 39.81
C THR A 55 14.27 -21.81 39.88
N THR A 56 14.94 -21.89 38.74
CA THR A 56 16.33 -22.34 38.64
C THR A 56 17.35 -21.37 39.26
N LEU A 57 17.09 -20.05 39.18
CA LEU A 57 17.92 -19.00 39.78
C LEU A 57 17.05 -17.88 40.35
N GLN A 58 17.20 -17.60 41.64
CA GLN A 58 16.55 -16.49 42.31
C GLN A 58 17.59 -15.59 42.98
N VAL A 59 17.57 -14.30 42.68
CA VAL A 59 18.41 -13.29 43.35
C VAL A 59 17.52 -12.43 44.23
N ARG A 60 17.75 -12.47 45.54
CA ARG A 60 17.03 -11.66 46.53
C ARG A 60 17.99 -10.66 47.18
N ASN A 61 17.93 -9.41 46.75
CA ASN A 61 18.62 -8.31 47.41
C ASN A 61 17.65 -7.60 48.37
N THR A 62 17.94 -7.60 49.67
CA THR A 62 17.13 -6.90 50.70
C THR A 62 17.69 -5.52 51.05
N ARG A 63 18.80 -5.12 50.43
CA ARG A 63 19.42 -3.82 50.67
C ARG A 63 18.66 -2.73 49.91
N THR A 64 18.58 -1.55 50.52
CA THR A 64 17.96 -0.35 49.93
C THR A 64 18.87 0.40 48.96
N THR A 65 20.12 -0.05 48.79
CA THR A 65 21.13 0.58 47.93
C THR A 65 21.95 -0.47 47.19
N GLY A 66 22.37 -0.16 45.96
CA GLY A 66 23.22 -1.01 45.13
C GLY A 66 22.45 -1.74 44.03
N ILE A 67 23.17 -2.27 43.04
CA ILE A 67 22.58 -2.97 41.89
C ILE A 67 22.32 -4.44 42.28
N PRO A 68 21.05 -4.92 42.29
CA PRO A 68 20.73 -6.29 42.68
C PRO A 68 21.30 -7.38 41.77
N LEU A 69 21.40 -7.10 40.47
CA LEU A 69 21.96 -8.00 39.47
C LEU A 69 22.69 -7.19 38.40
N ARG A 70 23.93 -7.57 38.10
CA ARG A 70 24.73 -6.97 37.03
C ARG A 70 25.22 -8.05 36.09
N LEU A 71 24.86 -7.94 34.82
CA LEU A 71 25.31 -8.79 33.72
C LEU A 71 26.28 -7.97 32.88
N ILE A 72 27.50 -8.47 32.67
CA ILE A 72 28.55 -7.76 31.92
C ILE A 72 28.99 -8.68 30.79
N GLY A 73 28.81 -8.22 29.55
CA GLY A 73 29.38 -8.81 28.34
C GLY A 73 30.41 -7.87 27.71
N ASP A 74 31.06 -8.34 26.65
CA ASP A 74 31.85 -7.46 25.79
C ASP A 74 30.99 -6.34 25.19
N ALA A 75 31.60 -5.19 24.90
CA ALA A 75 30.87 -3.98 24.50
C ALA A 75 30.02 -4.13 23.21
N SER A 76 30.32 -5.13 22.39
CA SER A 76 29.60 -5.42 21.14
C SER A 76 28.59 -6.57 21.26
N MET A 77 28.43 -7.16 22.45
CA MET A 77 27.53 -8.30 22.66
C MET A 77 26.40 -7.93 23.62
N PRO A 78 25.15 -8.34 23.32
CA PRO A 78 24.05 -8.18 24.25
C PRO A 78 24.35 -8.91 25.57
N PRO A 79 24.12 -8.28 26.74
CA PRO A 79 24.36 -8.89 28.04
C PRO A 79 23.33 -9.98 28.42
N MET A 80 22.28 -10.17 27.62
CA MET A 80 21.21 -11.16 27.81
C MET A 80 20.61 -11.57 26.45
N GLN A 81 20.22 -12.83 26.31
CA GLN A 81 19.42 -13.35 25.19
C GLN A 81 18.12 -13.98 25.73
N VAL A 82 16.98 -13.69 25.09
CA VAL A 82 15.70 -14.37 25.33
C VAL A 82 15.47 -15.34 24.18
N SER A 83 15.53 -16.65 24.44
CA SER A 83 15.54 -17.69 23.40
C SER A 83 14.16 -18.30 23.11
N SER A 84 13.09 -17.73 23.67
CA SER A 84 11.71 -18.19 23.49
C SER A 84 10.83 -16.99 23.15
N ASP A 85 9.91 -17.18 22.22
CA ASP A 85 8.96 -16.15 21.81
C ASP A 85 7.78 -15.98 22.79
N VAL A 86 7.77 -16.72 23.92
CA VAL A 86 6.74 -16.59 24.95
C VAL A 86 6.89 -15.26 25.69
N LEU A 87 5.78 -14.53 25.81
CA LEU A 87 5.72 -13.23 26.48
C LEU A 87 6.25 -13.29 27.92
N VAL A 88 7.23 -12.44 28.22
CA VAL A 88 7.68 -12.17 29.59
C VAL A 88 6.89 -10.98 30.14
N ALA A 89 5.77 -11.27 30.83
CA ALA A 89 4.81 -10.24 31.26
C ALA A 89 5.39 -9.09 32.11
N ASN A 90 6.52 -9.31 32.80
CA ASN A 90 7.18 -8.32 33.65
C ASN A 90 8.50 -7.78 33.07
N LEU A 91 8.82 -8.09 31.81
CA LEU A 91 9.96 -7.49 31.10
C LEU A 91 9.41 -6.33 30.26
N ASN A 92 9.11 -5.20 30.92
CA ASN A 92 8.54 -4.03 30.24
C ASN A 92 9.64 -3.30 29.43
N ALA A 93 9.42 -3.15 28.12
CA ALA A 93 10.33 -2.41 27.23
C ALA A 93 10.55 -0.97 27.70
N ASP A 94 9.51 -0.36 28.28
CA ASP A 94 9.49 0.97 28.91
C ASP A 94 10.70 1.25 29.81
N LEU A 95 11.24 0.23 30.48
CA LEU A 95 12.38 0.35 31.39
C LEU A 95 13.73 -0.03 30.74
N LEU A 96 13.71 -0.71 29.60
CA LEU A 96 14.88 -1.26 28.91
C LEU A 96 15.44 -0.30 27.84
N ASP A 97 14.59 0.36 27.06
CA ASP A 97 14.97 1.35 26.04
C ASP A 97 14.52 2.79 26.37
N GLY A 98 13.77 2.95 27.47
CA GLY A 98 13.23 4.24 27.90
C GLY A 98 12.00 4.71 27.12
N MET A 99 11.42 3.86 26.27
CA MET A 99 10.25 4.17 25.45
C MET A 99 9.04 3.38 25.94
N GLY A 100 8.02 4.11 26.43
CA GLY A 100 6.76 3.52 26.90
C GLY A 100 5.97 2.81 25.78
N ALA A 101 5.02 1.93 26.13
CA ALA A 101 4.02 1.43 25.17
C ALA A 101 3.29 2.58 24.43
N SER A 102 3.15 3.75 25.07
CA SER A 102 2.62 5.00 24.49
C SER A 102 3.58 5.71 23.52
N ALA A 103 4.86 5.36 23.50
CA ALA A 103 5.81 5.80 22.47
C ALA A 103 5.59 5.05 21.14
N PHE A 104 5.07 3.81 21.20
CA PHE A 104 4.66 3.04 20.02
C PHE A 104 3.21 3.34 19.61
N ALA A 105 2.34 3.60 20.59
CA ALA A 105 1.01 4.14 20.38
C ALA A 105 1.08 5.66 20.35
N ALA A 106 1.71 6.25 19.32
CA ALA A 106 1.58 7.68 19.10
C ALA A 106 0.08 8.06 19.07
N ASP A 107 -0.26 9.03 19.92
CA ASP A 107 -1.61 9.45 20.35
C ASP A 107 -2.39 10.17 19.23
N GLY A 108 -2.48 9.53 18.08
CA GLY A 108 -2.88 10.11 16.80
C GLY A 108 -1.67 10.27 15.90
N HIS A 109 -1.46 9.29 15.02
CA HIS A 109 -0.78 9.55 13.75
C HIS A 109 -1.91 9.73 12.73
N PRO A 110 -2.51 10.93 12.64
CA PRO A 110 -3.35 11.25 11.52
C PRO A 110 -2.47 11.22 10.29
N HIS A 111 -2.69 10.25 9.42
CA HIS A 111 -2.14 10.30 8.08
C HIS A 111 -2.88 11.40 7.35
N ALA A 112 -2.15 12.43 6.90
CA ALA A 112 -2.69 13.25 5.83
C ALA A 112 -2.84 12.35 4.60
N TRP A 113 -3.88 12.58 3.80
CA TRP A 113 -3.98 12.03 2.45
C TRP A 113 -2.64 12.14 1.66
N ALA A 114 -1.92 13.25 1.81
CA ALA A 114 -0.58 13.46 1.24
C ALA A 114 0.53 12.49 1.73
N ASP A 115 0.31 11.76 2.83
CA ASP A 115 1.27 10.77 3.35
C ASP A 115 1.15 9.41 2.63
N LEU A 116 0.11 9.22 1.81
CA LEU A 116 -0.05 8.06 0.95
C LEU A 116 0.81 8.27 -0.30
N THR A 117 2.10 7.93 -0.25
CA THR A 117 3.00 8.11 -1.42
C THR A 117 3.21 6.84 -2.24
N SER A 118 2.51 5.75 -1.91
CA SER A 118 2.67 4.46 -2.59
C SER A 118 1.45 3.55 -2.37
N GLY A 119 1.02 2.85 -3.42
CA GLY A 119 -0.05 1.86 -3.34
C GLY A 119 -1.47 2.42 -3.48
N ILE A 120 -1.61 3.70 -3.84
CA ILE A 120 -2.88 4.28 -4.28
C ILE A 120 -3.23 3.63 -5.63
N PRO A 121 -4.39 2.97 -5.76
CA PRO A 121 -4.89 2.52 -7.06
C PRO A 121 -5.03 3.71 -8.01
N ALA A 122 -4.59 3.56 -9.27
CA ALA A 122 -4.58 4.63 -10.27
C ALA A 122 -5.98 5.17 -10.66
N ASP A 123 -7.05 4.73 -10.00
CA ASP A 123 -8.44 5.16 -10.22
C ASP A 123 -9.07 5.87 -9.01
N LEU A 124 -8.32 6.07 -7.92
CA LEU A 124 -8.83 6.74 -6.71
C LEU A 124 -8.38 8.20 -6.67
N ALA A 125 -9.34 9.12 -6.87
CA ALA A 125 -9.10 10.56 -6.83
C ALA A 125 -8.79 11.06 -5.40
N ASP A 126 -7.53 11.02 -5.01
CA ASP A 126 -7.01 11.51 -3.72
C ASP A 126 -6.13 12.77 -3.86
N GLY A 127 -6.22 13.45 -5.00
CA GLY A 127 -5.54 14.72 -5.24
C GLY A 127 -4.05 14.62 -5.54
N ASP A 128 -3.49 13.40 -5.65
CA ASP A 128 -2.17 13.15 -6.25
C ASP A 128 -2.22 12.68 -7.71
N ASP A 129 -3.42 12.34 -8.20
CA ASP A 129 -3.64 11.96 -9.60
C ASP A 129 -3.39 13.20 -10.47
N ASP A 130 -2.12 13.34 -10.82
CA ASP A 130 -1.46 14.35 -11.66
C ASP A 130 -1.97 14.32 -13.12
N THR A 131 -3.19 13.81 -13.33
CA THR A 131 -4.04 14.08 -14.47
C THR A 131 -5.12 15.09 -14.09
N VAL A 132 -4.70 16.17 -13.44
CA VAL A 132 -5.34 17.47 -13.71
C VAL A 132 -5.13 17.68 -15.20
N TYR A 133 -6.11 17.31 -16.02
CA TYR A 133 -6.20 17.78 -17.38
C TYR A 133 -6.09 19.30 -17.27
N THR A 134 -4.91 19.83 -17.57
CA THR A 134 -4.75 21.28 -17.64
C THR A 134 -5.75 21.79 -18.67
N ASP A 135 -6.26 23.02 -18.54
CA ASP A 135 -7.21 23.54 -19.52
C ASP A 135 -6.75 23.29 -20.99
N PRO A 136 -5.45 23.38 -21.33
CA PRO A 136 -4.94 22.98 -22.64
C PRO A 136 -5.06 21.48 -22.97
N GLU A 137 -4.84 20.57 -22.01
CA GLU A 137 -4.96 19.12 -22.21
C GLU A 137 -6.41 18.68 -22.31
N ALA A 138 -7.32 19.28 -21.53
CA ALA A 138 -8.76 19.05 -21.65
C ALA A 138 -9.24 19.47 -23.05
N VAL A 139 -8.82 20.64 -23.50
CA VAL A 139 -9.09 21.15 -24.85
C VAL A 139 -8.48 20.22 -25.90
N ALA A 140 -7.24 19.76 -25.72
CA ALA A 140 -6.58 18.84 -26.64
C ALA A 140 -7.26 17.46 -26.71
N ALA A 141 -7.76 16.93 -25.61
CA ALA A 141 -8.47 15.65 -25.58
C ALA A 141 -9.84 15.72 -26.28
N VAL A 142 -10.55 16.83 -26.11
CA VAL A 142 -11.80 17.11 -26.84
C VAL A 142 -11.52 17.24 -28.34
N LEU A 143 -10.53 18.07 -28.73
CA LEU A 143 -10.04 18.24 -30.11
C LEU A 143 -9.47 16.96 -30.75
N ALA A 144 -9.00 16.01 -29.94
CA ALA A 144 -8.47 14.75 -30.44
C ALA A 144 -9.60 13.72 -30.67
N ALA A 145 -10.69 13.80 -29.90
CA ALA A 145 -11.82 12.90 -29.98
C ALA A 145 -12.84 13.30 -31.07
N ASP A 146 -12.87 14.56 -31.48
CA ASP A 146 -13.81 15.11 -32.47
C ASP A 146 -13.26 15.18 -33.92
N GLY A 147 -11.96 14.92 -34.12
CA GLY A 147 -11.31 14.83 -35.43
C GLY A 147 -10.58 16.12 -35.85
N THR A 148 -9.73 16.05 -36.88
CA THR A 148 -8.94 17.22 -37.33
C THR A 148 -9.84 18.34 -37.89
N GLU A 149 -9.70 19.59 -37.38
CA GLU A 149 -10.40 20.86 -37.73
C GLU A 149 -11.70 21.23 -36.96
N SER A 150 -12.02 20.56 -35.87
CA SER A 150 -13.36 20.45 -35.24
C SER A 150 -14.03 21.65 -34.52
N GLY A 151 -13.87 22.89 -34.98
CA GLY A 151 -14.55 24.06 -34.37
C GLY A 151 -15.99 23.77 -33.89
N LEU A 152 -16.14 23.53 -32.58
CA LEU A 152 -17.33 23.01 -31.88
C LEU A 152 -18.62 23.82 -32.14
N ASP A 153 -19.19 23.78 -33.35
CA ASP A 153 -20.53 24.24 -33.66
C ASP A 153 -21.47 23.04 -33.88
N ALA A 154 -22.73 23.28 -34.20
CA ALA A 154 -23.83 22.32 -34.00
C ALA A 154 -23.88 21.17 -35.03
N ASP A 155 -22.85 21.02 -35.86
CA ASP A 155 -22.69 19.99 -36.89
C ASP A 155 -22.71 18.56 -36.33
N LEU A 156 -22.49 18.39 -35.02
CA LEU A 156 -22.43 17.08 -34.37
C LEU A 156 -23.77 16.32 -34.25
N LEU A 157 -24.95 16.89 -34.53
CA LEU A 157 -26.22 16.13 -34.45
C LEU A 157 -26.78 15.70 -35.82
N ASP A 158 -26.47 16.42 -36.90
CA ASP A 158 -26.98 16.13 -38.25
C ASP A 158 -26.01 16.46 -39.40
N GLY A 159 -24.80 16.95 -39.13
CA GLY A 159 -23.76 17.19 -40.13
C GLY A 159 -23.87 18.52 -40.88
N HIS A 160 -24.57 19.52 -40.31
CA HIS A 160 -24.85 20.78 -40.99
C HIS A 160 -24.37 22.00 -40.20
N ASP A 161 -23.57 22.86 -40.83
CA ASP A 161 -23.01 24.08 -40.24
C ASP A 161 -23.95 25.31 -40.39
N THR A 162 -23.58 26.44 -39.79
CA THR A 162 -24.33 27.70 -40.02
C THR A 162 -24.36 28.12 -41.49
N GLY A 163 -23.41 27.68 -42.33
CA GLY A 163 -23.44 27.83 -43.79
C GLY A 163 -24.43 26.92 -44.51
N TYR A 164 -24.78 25.76 -43.95
CA TYR A 164 -25.85 24.91 -44.44
C TYR A 164 -27.25 25.51 -44.18
N PHE A 165 -27.44 26.13 -43.02
CA PHE A 165 -28.70 26.80 -42.65
C PHE A 165 -28.76 28.28 -43.03
N ALA A 166 -27.65 28.88 -43.48
CA ALA A 166 -27.63 30.16 -44.16
C ALA A 166 -27.53 29.88 -45.66
N ILE A 167 -28.61 29.67 -46.42
CA ILE A 167 -29.48 30.76 -46.91
C ILE A 167 -28.70 31.87 -47.66
N ASP A 168 -27.40 31.76 -47.90
CA ASP A 168 -26.71 32.63 -48.86
C ASP A 168 -27.00 32.17 -50.30
N GLY A 169 -28.29 32.15 -50.65
CA GLY A 169 -28.76 31.74 -51.96
C GLY A 169 -30.22 31.31 -52.11
N HIS A 170 -31.13 31.42 -51.13
CA HIS A 170 -32.54 31.16 -51.45
C HIS A 170 -33.25 32.36 -52.09
N GLY A 171 -32.82 32.69 -53.29
CA GLY A 171 -33.71 33.35 -54.23
C GLY A 171 -34.77 32.33 -54.65
N HIS A 172 -35.99 32.44 -54.12
CA HIS A 172 -37.10 31.69 -54.67
C HIS A 172 -37.55 32.38 -55.96
N THR A 173 -37.40 31.67 -57.07
CA THR A 173 -38.04 32.06 -58.32
C THR A 173 -39.47 31.56 -58.31
N VAL A 174 -40.33 32.16 -59.15
CA VAL A 174 -41.73 31.72 -59.29
C VAL A 174 -41.82 30.24 -59.70
N THR A 175 -40.76 29.67 -60.27
CA THR A 175 -40.69 28.25 -60.67
C THR A 175 -40.47 27.27 -59.52
N ASP A 176 -40.10 27.77 -58.34
CA ASP A 176 -39.86 26.93 -57.17
C ASP A 176 -41.16 26.57 -56.44
N LEU A 177 -42.28 27.19 -56.85
CA LEU A 177 -43.61 26.95 -56.32
C LEU A 177 -44.28 25.80 -57.08
N SER A 178 -44.69 24.75 -56.36
CA SER A 178 -45.25 23.52 -56.96
C SER A 178 -46.62 23.71 -57.62
N ASP A 179 -47.31 24.80 -57.31
CA ASP A 179 -48.61 25.20 -57.86
C ASP A 179 -48.50 26.27 -58.96
N VAL A 180 -47.29 26.57 -59.43
CA VAL A 180 -47.03 27.49 -60.53
C VAL A 180 -46.47 26.74 -61.73
N THR A 181 -47.20 26.77 -62.86
CA THR A 181 -46.76 26.13 -64.11
C THR A 181 -45.93 27.05 -65.01
N LEU A 182 -45.73 28.30 -64.61
CA LEU A 182 -45.02 29.31 -65.38
C LEU A 182 -43.55 29.37 -65.01
N THR A 183 -42.69 29.51 -66.02
CA THR A 183 -41.26 29.62 -65.80
C THR A 183 -40.76 31.05 -65.51
N SER A 184 -41.55 32.09 -65.83
CA SER A 184 -41.30 33.51 -65.50
C SER A 184 -42.53 34.38 -65.84
N ILE A 185 -42.59 35.61 -65.31
CA ILE A 185 -43.55 36.65 -65.75
C ILE A 185 -42.84 37.55 -66.76
N GLY A 186 -43.45 37.77 -67.94
CA GLY A 186 -42.95 38.71 -68.93
C GLY A 186 -43.22 40.17 -68.56
N VAL A 187 -42.51 41.10 -69.22
CA VAL A 187 -42.67 42.54 -68.97
C VAL A 187 -44.09 42.98 -69.35
N GLY A 188 -44.82 43.57 -68.41
CA GLY A 188 -46.19 44.06 -68.62
C GLY A 188 -47.28 43.01 -68.37
N GLU A 189 -46.91 41.84 -67.83
CA GLU A 189 -47.82 40.77 -67.47
C GLU A 189 -47.92 40.59 -65.95
N LEU A 190 -48.92 39.85 -65.49
CA LEU A 190 -49.23 39.58 -64.09
C LEU A 190 -49.55 38.10 -63.87
N LEU A 191 -49.37 37.63 -62.64
CA LEU A 191 -49.89 36.32 -62.23
C LEU A 191 -51.38 36.40 -61.92
N ARG A 192 -52.14 35.52 -62.55
CA ARG A 192 -53.57 35.36 -62.30
C ARG A 192 -53.87 33.92 -61.86
N TRP A 193 -54.52 33.77 -60.72
CA TRP A 193 -55.01 32.47 -60.27
C TRP A 193 -56.23 32.06 -61.09
N THR A 194 -56.23 30.84 -61.64
CA THR A 194 -57.33 30.30 -62.46
C THR A 194 -58.34 29.47 -61.66
N GLY A 195 -58.06 29.20 -60.38
CA GLY A 195 -58.76 28.21 -59.58
C GLY A 195 -57.96 26.93 -59.36
N THR A 196 -56.98 26.65 -60.21
CA THR A 196 -56.15 25.42 -60.14
C THR A 196 -54.67 25.63 -60.35
N ALA A 197 -54.24 26.73 -60.98
CA ALA A 197 -52.84 27.09 -61.16
C ALA A 197 -52.68 28.62 -61.32
N TRP A 198 -51.48 29.12 -61.04
CA TRP A 198 -51.08 30.48 -61.43
C TRP A 198 -50.68 30.49 -62.91
N VAL A 199 -51.29 31.39 -63.70
CA VAL A 199 -51.00 31.59 -65.13
C VAL A 199 -50.62 33.05 -65.43
N ASN A 200 -49.86 33.26 -66.51
CA ASN A 200 -49.46 34.58 -66.96
C ASN A 200 -50.64 35.24 -67.69
N ALA A 201 -50.86 36.53 -67.46
CA ALA A 201 -51.90 37.29 -68.15
C ALA A 201 -51.44 38.73 -68.39
N THR A 202 -51.81 39.29 -69.54
CA THR A 202 -51.72 40.74 -69.76
C THR A 202 -52.76 41.47 -68.91
N LEU A 203 -52.55 42.77 -68.68
CA LEU A 203 -53.55 43.64 -68.02
C LEU A 203 -54.92 43.58 -68.71
N SER A 204 -54.92 43.48 -70.05
CA SER A 204 -56.14 43.38 -70.85
C SER A 204 -56.86 42.04 -70.62
N GLU A 205 -56.14 40.92 -70.59
CA GLU A 205 -56.72 39.58 -70.34
C GLU A 205 -57.21 39.43 -68.91
N ALA A 206 -56.63 40.15 -67.96
CA ALA A 206 -57.09 40.22 -66.58
C ALA A 206 -58.27 41.19 -66.38
N GLY A 207 -58.68 41.92 -67.42
CA GLY A 207 -59.79 42.87 -67.35
C GLY A 207 -59.48 44.14 -66.55
N ILE A 208 -58.20 44.50 -66.42
CA ILE A 208 -57.74 45.66 -65.64
C ILE A 208 -57.55 46.85 -66.59
N ALA A 209 -58.40 47.87 -66.47
CA ALA A 209 -58.31 49.12 -67.22
C ALA A 209 -57.46 50.17 -66.48
N ALA A 210 -56.74 51.02 -67.22
CA ALA A 210 -55.98 52.13 -66.64
C ALA A 210 -56.94 53.18 -66.04
N ALA A 211 -56.73 53.53 -64.77
CA ALA A 211 -57.46 54.62 -64.13
C ALA A 211 -56.76 55.96 -64.43
N ILE A 212 -57.47 56.91 -65.04
CA ILE A 212 -56.98 58.29 -65.20
C ILE A 212 -57.52 59.10 -64.02
N HIS A 213 -56.64 59.44 -63.08
CA HIS A 213 -56.98 60.35 -61.98
C HIS A 213 -56.45 61.73 -62.37
N ASN A 214 -57.37 62.70 -62.44
CA ASN A 214 -57.12 64.08 -62.89
C ASN A 214 -56.78 64.98 -61.70
#